data_AF-A0A1H7GL37-F1
#
_entry.id   AF-A0A1H7GL37-F1
#
_cell.length_a   1.000
_cell.length_b   1.000
_cell.length_c   1.000
_cell.angle_alpha   90.00
_cell.angle_beta   90.00
_cell.angle_gamma   90.00
#
_symmetry.space_group_name_H-M   'P 1'
#
loop_
_entity.id
_entity.type
_entity.pdbx_description
1 polymer ?
#
loop_
_entity_poly.entity_id
_entity_poly.type
_entity_poly.pdbx_seq_one_letter_code
_entity_poly.pdbx_strand_id
1 'polypeptide(L)'
;MKFKNIKYTFLSLCAIAALASCDNDDDNMPIVMTPTCNDGIMNGDETGIDCGGTCTPCEDAMQPTMPDFTGTYAQVDFMGRPGINTVLSADGDIKNSHNMSIPSEMQATFQAAFEARLEAYHDVYATILGADPAAVNFEPNILGDILNGPTDDGYTNNPVTATVLTTVLSNDVLEVAPNLPTTYFNGGSGAPNYDGAVGLTGRTPQDDVIDVSLILLFGGGDGARFSGQDTDNDGMADLPRLTSDGVGLTATVGTTFPYLGSPE
;
A
#
# COMPACT_ATOMS: atom_id res chain seq x y z
N MET A 1 48.61 17.04 46.44
CA MET A 1 47.36 17.20 47.22
C MET A 1 46.58 15.89 47.14
N LYS A 2 46.06 15.39 48.28
CA LYS A 2 45.50 14.03 48.42
C LYS A 2 44.11 13.92 47.76
N PHE A 3 43.96 13.07 46.76
CA PHE A 3 42.70 12.78 46.02
C PHE A 3 41.57 12.13 46.85
N LYS A 4 41.77 11.90 48.16
CA LYS A 4 40.74 11.33 49.03
C LYS A 4 39.60 12.31 49.33
N ASN A 5 39.85 13.62 49.28
CA ASN A 5 38.82 14.60 49.64
C ASN A 5 37.75 14.76 48.55
N ILE A 6 38.08 14.58 47.26
CA ILE A 6 37.13 14.72 46.14
C ILE A 6 36.05 13.64 46.15
N LYS A 7 36.39 12.40 46.54
CA LYS A 7 35.42 11.30 46.60
C LYS A 7 34.36 11.50 47.69
N TYR A 8 34.77 12.05 48.84
CA TYR A 8 33.83 12.34 49.93
C TYR A 8 32.94 13.56 49.62
N THR A 9 33.44 14.55 48.88
CA THR A 9 32.62 15.69 48.44
C THR A 9 31.58 15.27 47.40
N PHE A 10 31.92 14.38 46.46
CA PHE A 10 30.98 13.90 45.43
C PHE A 10 29.90 12.97 46.02
N LEU A 11 30.27 12.11 46.98
CA LEU A 11 29.33 11.22 47.66
C LEU A 11 28.36 11.99 48.59
N SER A 12 28.82 13.08 49.21
CA SER A 12 27.98 13.99 50.01
C SER A 12 26.99 14.77 49.13
N LEU A 13 27.41 15.20 47.94
CA LEU A 13 26.54 15.91 46.98
C LEU A 13 25.42 15.01 46.43
N CYS A 14 25.72 13.73 46.17
CA CYS A 14 24.71 12.74 45.74
C CYS A 14 23.74 12.35 46.88
N ALA A 15 24.20 12.34 48.14
CA ALA A 15 23.34 12.06 49.29
C ALA A 15 22.35 13.20 49.60
N ILE A 16 22.71 14.45 49.32
CA ILE A 16 21.82 15.61 49.49
C ILE A 16 20.79 15.68 48.34
N ALA A 17 21.16 15.26 47.12
CA ALA A 17 20.23 15.16 45.99
C ALA A 17 19.19 14.03 46.14
N ALA A 18 19.47 13.00 46.96
CA ALA A 18 18.55 11.90 47.20
C ALA A 18 17.52 12.17 48.32
N LEU A 19 17.71 13.22 49.13
CA LEU A 19 16.78 13.60 50.22
C LEU A 19 15.84 14.76 49.85
N ALA A 20 15.95 15.30 48.63
CA ALA A 20 15.06 16.32 48.07
C ALA A 20 14.11 15.76 47.00
N SER A 21 13.71 14.50 47.13
CA SER A 21 12.63 13.90 46.34
C SER A 21 11.56 13.37 47.29
N CYS A 22 10.80 14.31 47.84
CA CYS A 22 9.48 14.17 48.42
C CYS A 22 8.94 15.60 48.51
N ASP A 23 8.53 16.15 47.36
CA ASP A 23 7.64 17.30 47.35
C ASP A 23 6.24 16.74 47.05
N ASN A 24 5.53 16.52 48.16
CA ASN A 24 4.07 16.47 48.31
C ASN A 24 3.24 15.79 47.19
N ASP A 25 2.93 14.51 47.42
CA ASP A 25 1.63 13.96 47.06
C ASP A 25 0.50 14.74 47.78
N ASP A 26 -0.68 14.78 47.15
CA ASP A 26 -1.99 15.20 47.70
C ASP A 26 -2.55 16.60 47.35
N ASP A 27 -2.41 17.06 46.10
CA ASP A 27 -3.32 18.08 45.53
C ASP A 27 -4.09 17.59 44.28
N ASN A 28 -4.12 16.28 44.02
CA ASN A 28 -5.15 15.72 43.16
C ASN A 28 -6.35 15.34 44.03
N MET A 29 -7.13 16.35 44.42
CA MET A 29 -8.56 16.09 44.58
C MET A 29 -8.98 15.29 43.34
N PRO A 30 -9.82 14.24 43.45
CA PRO A 30 -10.57 13.86 42.28
C PRO A 30 -11.29 15.14 41.88
N ILE A 31 -10.94 15.71 40.72
CA ILE A 31 -11.81 16.67 40.08
C ILE A 31 -13.06 15.84 39.87
N VAL A 32 -14.00 15.93 40.82
CA VAL A 32 -15.39 15.56 40.63
C VAL A 32 -15.81 16.58 39.60
N MET A 33 -15.51 16.27 38.34
CA MET A 33 -15.97 17.04 37.23
C MET A 33 -17.48 16.90 37.33
N THR A 34 -18.12 17.97 37.77
CA THR A 34 -19.56 18.01 37.81
C THR A 34 -20.00 17.67 36.39
N PRO A 35 -20.79 16.60 36.21
CA PRO A 35 -21.16 16.19 34.87
C PRO A 35 -21.90 17.37 34.21
N THR A 36 -21.40 17.81 33.05
CA THR A 36 -22.02 18.91 32.31
C THR A 36 -22.24 18.51 30.86
N CYS A 37 -23.39 18.89 30.31
CA CYS A 37 -23.79 18.55 28.95
C CYS A 37 -23.03 19.29 27.83
N ASN A 38 -21.85 19.85 28.09
CA ASN A 38 -21.06 20.62 27.11
C ASN A 38 -19.55 20.58 27.44
N ASP A 39 -19.07 19.57 28.15
CA ASP A 39 -17.65 19.45 28.55
C ASP A 39 -16.81 18.59 27.59
N GLY A 40 -17.43 18.04 26.55
CA GLY A 40 -16.76 17.23 25.52
C GLY A 40 -16.47 15.81 25.96
N ILE A 41 -17.03 15.36 27.08
CA ILE A 41 -16.71 14.07 27.68
C ILE A 41 -17.99 13.35 28.11
N MET A 42 -18.22 12.14 27.60
CA MET A 42 -19.41 11.35 27.96
C MET A 42 -19.35 10.93 29.44
N ASN A 43 -20.12 11.60 30.29
CA ASN A 43 -20.13 11.40 31.74
C ASN A 43 -21.54 11.53 32.33
N GLY A 44 -21.70 11.31 33.64
CA GLY A 44 -23.02 11.40 34.29
C GLY A 44 -24.03 10.37 33.77
N ASP A 45 -25.21 10.83 33.33
CA ASP A 45 -26.29 10.01 32.76
C ASP A 45 -26.46 10.15 31.24
N GLU A 46 -25.45 10.72 30.57
CA GLU A 46 -25.41 10.89 29.12
C GLU A 46 -25.41 9.56 28.36
N THR A 47 -26.01 9.57 27.16
CA THR A 47 -26.01 8.42 26.24
C THR A 47 -25.12 8.63 25.01
N GLY A 48 -24.54 9.83 24.86
CA GLY A 48 -23.50 10.20 23.89
C GLY A 48 -22.65 11.36 24.45
N ILE A 49 -21.60 11.79 23.74
CA ILE A 49 -20.77 12.92 24.19
C ILE A 49 -21.65 14.18 24.28
N ASP A 50 -21.79 14.77 25.47
CA ASP A 50 -22.58 15.98 25.73
C ASP A 50 -24.08 15.86 25.41
N CYS A 51 -24.64 14.63 25.34
CA CYS A 51 -26.03 14.42 24.98
C CYS A 51 -26.68 13.17 25.61
N GLY A 52 -28.00 13.20 25.75
CA GLY A 52 -28.80 12.11 26.33
C GLY A 52 -28.91 12.16 27.86
N GLY A 53 -29.79 11.33 28.43
CA GLY A 53 -30.11 11.38 29.86
C GLY A 53 -30.83 12.66 30.26
N THR A 54 -30.25 13.41 31.20
CA THR A 54 -30.71 14.76 31.61
C THR A 54 -30.30 15.87 30.65
N CYS A 55 -29.39 15.59 29.71
CA CYS A 55 -28.98 16.50 28.65
C CYS A 55 -29.97 16.49 27.46
N THR A 56 -29.75 17.38 26.49
CA THR A 56 -30.53 17.39 25.25
C THR A 56 -30.49 16.00 24.59
N PRO A 57 -31.63 15.46 24.08
CA PRO A 57 -31.63 14.19 23.37
C PRO A 57 -30.56 14.17 22.28
N CYS A 58 -29.82 13.07 22.15
CA CYS A 58 -28.76 12.98 21.14
C CYS A 58 -29.27 13.16 19.71
N GLU A 59 -30.54 12.83 19.45
CA GLU A 59 -31.18 13.07 18.15
C GLU A 59 -31.30 14.57 17.80
N ASP A 60 -31.39 15.44 18.81
CA ASP A 60 -31.45 16.91 18.64
C ASP A 60 -30.07 17.58 18.74
N ALA A 61 -29.12 16.97 19.45
CA ALA A 61 -27.72 17.42 19.52
C ALA A 61 -26.93 17.08 18.25
N MET A 62 -27.39 16.07 17.50
CA MET A 62 -27.00 15.85 16.11
C MET A 62 -27.66 16.90 15.22
N GLN A 63 -27.24 18.17 15.34
CA GLN A 63 -27.30 19.01 14.14
C GLN A 63 -26.63 18.21 13.02
N PRO A 64 -27.18 18.20 11.80
CA PRO A 64 -26.50 17.62 10.66
C PRO A 64 -25.26 18.49 10.47
N THR A 65 -24.15 18.13 11.13
CA THR A 65 -22.83 18.51 10.70
C THR A 65 -22.72 17.87 9.33
N MET A 66 -23.13 18.62 8.32
CA MET A 66 -22.78 18.35 6.95
C MET A 66 -21.30 18.01 6.99
N PRO A 67 -20.89 16.82 6.51
CA PRO A 67 -19.51 16.40 6.62
C PRO A 67 -18.62 17.56 6.20
N ASP A 68 -17.71 17.94 7.08
CA ASP A 68 -16.85 19.09 6.84
C ASP A 68 -15.94 18.77 5.66
N PHE A 69 -16.32 19.28 4.49
CA PHE A 69 -15.54 19.20 3.26
C PHE A 69 -14.56 20.38 3.14
N THR A 70 -14.17 21.02 4.25
CA THR A 70 -13.10 22.03 4.24
C THR A 70 -11.76 21.33 4.46
N GLY A 71 -11.14 20.98 3.34
CA GLY A 71 -9.85 20.33 3.27
C GLY A 71 -9.40 20.22 1.83
N THR A 72 -8.10 20.04 1.62
CA THR A 72 -7.61 19.59 0.31
C THR A 72 -7.79 18.08 0.26
N TYR A 73 -8.89 17.63 -0.35
CA TYR A 73 -9.09 16.20 -0.62
C TYR A 73 -8.20 15.81 -1.78
N ALA A 74 -7.13 15.05 -1.49
CA ALA A 74 -6.48 14.25 -2.51
C ALA A 74 -7.21 12.92 -2.57
N GLN A 75 -7.55 12.47 -3.77
CA GLN A 75 -7.97 11.08 -3.95
C GLN A 75 -6.78 10.21 -3.53
N VAL A 76 -6.98 9.39 -2.50
CA VAL A 76 -6.06 8.32 -2.14
C VAL A 76 -6.75 7.02 -2.55
N ASP A 77 -7.05 6.91 -3.86
CA ASP A 77 -7.41 5.61 -4.42
C ASP A 77 -6.14 4.76 -4.48
N PHE A 78 -6.31 3.50 -4.15
CA PHE A 78 -5.24 2.54 -4.09
C PHE A 78 -5.30 1.69 -5.35
N MET A 79 -4.39 1.99 -6.25
CA MET A 79 -4.44 1.55 -7.65
C MET A 79 -4.41 0.04 -7.78
N GLY A 80 -3.67 -0.62 -6.89
CA GLY A 80 -3.45 -2.05 -6.98
C GLY A 80 -3.48 -2.78 -5.66
N ARG A 81 -3.74 -2.14 -4.51
CA ARG A 81 -3.61 -2.77 -3.19
C ARG A 81 -4.21 -4.17 -3.11
N PRO A 82 -5.47 -4.43 -3.53
CA PRO A 82 -6.01 -5.78 -3.46
C PRO A 82 -5.20 -6.82 -4.24
N GLY A 83 -4.71 -6.49 -5.43
CA GLY A 83 -3.91 -7.39 -6.26
C GLY A 83 -2.47 -7.53 -5.79
N ILE A 84 -1.79 -6.41 -5.57
CA ILE A 84 -0.41 -6.34 -5.06
C ILE A 84 -0.32 -7.08 -3.72
N ASN A 85 -1.26 -6.81 -2.81
CA ASN A 85 -1.30 -7.44 -1.50
C ASN A 85 -1.64 -8.93 -1.58
N THR A 86 -2.42 -9.36 -2.58
CA THR A 86 -2.71 -10.78 -2.79
C THR A 86 -1.47 -11.55 -3.22
N VAL A 87 -0.66 -10.96 -4.10
CA VAL A 87 0.49 -11.63 -4.71
C VAL A 87 1.76 -11.48 -3.86
N LEU A 88 2.08 -10.29 -3.34
CA LEU A 88 3.39 -9.98 -2.76
C LEU A 88 3.44 -10.02 -1.22
N SER A 89 2.30 -9.94 -0.55
CA SER A 89 2.27 -10.04 0.93
C SER A 89 2.16 -11.48 1.39
N ALA A 90 3.04 -11.85 2.33
CA ALA A 90 3.31 -13.24 2.61
C ALA A 90 2.22 -13.97 3.40
N ASP A 91 1.54 -13.27 4.30
CA ASP A 91 0.55 -13.81 5.23
C ASP A 91 -0.54 -12.77 5.54
N GLY A 92 -1.56 -13.18 6.31
CA GLY A 92 -2.69 -12.34 6.65
C GLY A 92 -2.33 -11.09 7.47
N ASP A 93 -1.29 -11.17 8.30
CA ASP A 93 -0.88 -10.07 9.17
C ASP A 93 -0.18 -8.98 8.35
N ILE A 94 0.72 -9.37 7.46
CA ILE A 94 1.36 -8.46 6.49
C ILE A 94 0.30 -7.87 5.57
N LYS A 95 -0.69 -8.67 5.13
CA LYS A 95 -1.80 -8.18 4.31
C LYS A 95 -2.60 -7.09 5.01
N ASN A 96 -2.95 -7.29 6.27
CA ASN A 96 -3.64 -6.29 7.06
C ASN A 96 -2.78 -5.05 7.31
N SER A 97 -1.48 -5.25 7.63
CA SER A 97 -0.54 -4.15 7.80
C SER A 97 -0.45 -3.29 6.55
N HIS A 98 -0.26 -3.90 5.38
CA HIS A 98 -0.16 -3.19 4.09
C HIS A 98 -1.44 -2.39 3.76
N ASN A 99 -2.61 -2.94 4.11
CA ASN A 99 -3.88 -2.24 3.93
C ASN A 99 -4.05 -1.01 4.84
N MET A 100 -3.37 -0.98 6.00
CA MET A 100 -3.49 0.08 7.00
C MET A 100 -2.29 1.05 7.03
N SER A 101 -1.20 0.72 6.34
CA SER A 101 0.00 1.54 6.32
C SER A 101 -0.20 2.88 5.61
N ILE A 102 0.41 3.92 6.18
CA ILE A 102 0.40 5.27 5.62
C ILE A 102 1.33 5.30 4.40
N PRO A 103 0.95 5.90 3.26
CA PRO A 103 1.74 5.91 2.03
C PRO A 103 3.21 6.29 2.20
N SER A 104 3.51 7.29 3.04
CA SER A 104 4.88 7.75 3.31
C SER A 104 5.78 6.70 3.97
N GLU A 105 5.21 5.65 4.56
CA GLU A 105 5.92 4.59 5.27
C GLU A 105 5.91 3.27 4.48
N MET A 106 5.10 3.16 3.41
CA MET A 106 4.86 1.89 2.73
C MET A 106 6.12 1.35 2.05
N GLN A 107 6.84 2.18 1.29
CA GLN A 107 8.08 1.73 0.63
C GLN A 107 9.09 1.18 1.62
N ALA A 108 9.37 1.93 2.69
CA ALA A 108 10.34 1.52 3.71
C ALA A 108 9.94 0.22 4.42
N THR A 109 8.63 -0.05 4.52
CA THR A 109 8.09 -1.20 5.24
C THR A 109 7.99 -2.45 4.36
N PHE A 110 7.60 -2.32 3.09
CA PHE A 110 7.19 -3.47 2.25
C PHE A 110 8.11 -3.76 1.07
N GLN A 111 8.84 -2.76 0.54
CA GLN A 111 9.58 -2.93 -0.73
C GLN A 111 10.53 -4.14 -0.71
N ALA A 112 11.36 -4.25 0.33
CA ALA A 112 12.33 -5.34 0.43
C ALA A 112 11.66 -6.71 0.57
N ALA A 113 10.52 -6.79 1.26
CA ALA A 113 9.76 -8.03 1.41
C ALA A 113 9.07 -8.43 0.10
N PHE A 114 8.57 -7.45 -0.66
CA PHE A 114 7.97 -7.67 -1.97
C PHE A 114 9.01 -8.18 -2.97
N GLU A 115 10.21 -7.59 -2.98
CA GLU A 115 11.33 -8.05 -3.80
C GLU A 115 11.75 -9.48 -3.44
N ALA A 116 11.94 -9.76 -2.15
CA ALA A 116 12.26 -11.12 -1.70
C ALA A 116 11.17 -12.14 -2.06
N ARG A 117 9.90 -11.74 -2.00
CA ARG A 117 8.78 -12.60 -2.39
C ARG A 117 8.75 -12.84 -3.91
N LEU A 118 9.03 -11.83 -4.71
CA LEU A 118 9.12 -11.94 -6.16
C LEU A 118 10.24 -12.90 -6.59
N GLU A 119 11.43 -12.77 -5.99
CA GLU A 119 12.54 -13.70 -6.22
C GLU A 119 12.17 -15.13 -5.81
N ALA A 120 11.54 -15.30 -4.64
CA ALA A 120 11.09 -16.62 -4.18
C ALA A 120 10.10 -17.30 -5.14
N TYR A 121 9.22 -16.54 -5.81
CA TYR A 121 8.34 -17.10 -6.84
C TYR A 121 9.11 -17.59 -8.07
N HIS A 122 10.09 -16.81 -8.54
CA HIS A 122 10.94 -17.22 -9.65
C HIS A 122 11.79 -18.44 -9.31
N ASP A 123 12.31 -18.55 -8.09
CA ASP A 123 13.06 -19.73 -7.62
C ASP A 123 12.20 -21.00 -7.59
N VAL A 124 10.96 -20.90 -7.08
CA VAL A 124 9.99 -22.01 -7.08
C VAL A 124 9.71 -22.43 -8.51
N TYR A 125 9.53 -21.48 -9.41
CA TYR A 125 9.30 -21.75 -10.82
C TYR A 125 10.50 -22.43 -11.50
N ALA A 126 11.73 -21.94 -11.26
CA ALA A 126 12.96 -22.55 -11.75
C ALA A 126 13.02 -24.04 -11.38
N THR A 127 12.69 -24.33 -10.12
CA THR A 127 12.69 -25.68 -9.56
C THR A 127 11.68 -26.58 -10.28
N ILE A 128 10.48 -26.07 -10.56
CA ILE A 128 9.42 -26.82 -11.27
C ILE A 128 9.84 -27.14 -12.71
N LEU A 129 10.50 -26.20 -13.39
CA LEU A 129 11.01 -26.41 -14.76
C LEU A 129 12.29 -27.25 -14.82
N GLY A 130 12.98 -27.46 -13.69
CA GLY A 130 14.35 -27.99 -13.70
C GLY A 130 15.34 -27.06 -14.39
N ALA A 131 15.05 -25.75 -14.39
CA ALA A 131 15.88 -24.71 -14.97
C ALA A 131 16.85 -24.13 -13.92
N ASP A 132 17.89 -23.43 -14.40
CA ASP A 132 18.73 -22.60 -13.53
C ASP A 132 17.89 -21.41 -13.01
N PRO A 133 17.82 -21.17 -11.68
CA PRO A 133 17.14 -19.99 -11.12
C PRO A 133 17.53 -18.68 -11.80
N ALA A 134 18.82 -18.49 -12.11
CA ALA A 134 19.28 -17.28 -12.76
C ALA A 134 18.68 -17.08 -14.17
N ALA A 135 18.27 -18.15 -14.84
CA ALA A 135 17.68 -18.09 -16.17
C ALA A 135 16.19 -17.71 -16.15
N VAL A 136 15.52 -17.85 -15.00
CA VAL A 136 14.10 -17.50 -14.84
C VAL A 136 13.87 -16.28 -13.96
N ASN A 137 14.93 -15.66 -13.43
CA ASN A 137 14.85 -14.42 -12.66
C ASN A 137 14.02 -13.34 -13.36
N PHE A 138 13.58 -12.38 -12.55
CA PHE A 138 12.85 -11.22 -13.02
C PHE A 138 13.56 -10.53 -14.18
N GLU A 139 12.80 -10.26 -15.25
CA GLU A 139 13.26 -9.50 -16.40
C GLU A 139 12.62 -8.12 -16.39
N PRO A 140 13.34 -7.06 -16.81
CA PRO A 140 12.75 -5.75 -17.02
C PRO A 140 11.48 -5.83 -17.86
N ASN A 141 10.55 -4.92 -17.58
CA ASN A 141 9.23 -4.92 -18.20
C ASN A 141 8.89 -3.54 -18.77
N ILE A 142 7.72 -3.49 -19.37
CA ILE A 142 7.10 -2.33 -20.02
C ILE A 142 6.95 -1.07 -19.14
N LEU A 143 7.05 -1.18 -17.80
CA LEU A 143 7.03 0.01 -16.95
C LEU A 143 8.22 0.93 -17.19
N GLY A 144 9.32 0.47 -17.80
CA GLY A 144 10.45 1.33 -18.09
C GLY A 144 10.08 2.49 -19.01
N ASP A 145 9.26 2.21 -20.03
CA ASP A 145 8.76 3.23 -20.97
C ASP A 145 7.70 4.13 -20.31
N ILE A 146 6.90 3.58 -19.39
CA ILE A 146 5.87 4.34 -18.65
C ILE A 146 6.49 5.29 -17.64
N LEU A 147 7.49 4.85 -16.88
CA LEU A 147 8.11 5.63 -15.80
C LEU A 147 9.10 6.67 -16.32
N ASN A 148 9.78 6.40 -17.44
CA ASN A 148 10.90 7.21 -17.91
C ASN A 148 10.63 7.96 -19.23
N GLY A 149 9.49 7.68 -19.87
CA GLY A 149 9.06 8.31 -21.11
C GLY A 149 9.67 7.63 -22.36
N PRO A 150 9.15 7.96 -23.56
CA PRO A 150 9.37 7.20 -24.79
C PRO A 150 10.78 7.36 -25.40
N THR A 151 11.64 8.17 -24.80
CA THR A 151 12.98 8.48 -25.33
C THR A 151 14.07 7.54 -24.83
N ASP A 152 13.86 6.93 -23.67
CA ASP A 152 14.75 5.92 -23.10
C ASP A 152 13.96 4.60 -23.06
N ASP A 153 14.40 3.61 -23.84
CA ASP A 153 13.73 2.31 -23.82
C ASP A 153 13.89 1.64 -22.45
N GLY A 154 12.79 1.06 -21.96
CA GLY A 154 12.71 0.36 -20.67
C GLY A 154 13.55 -0.90 -20.56
N TYR A 155 14.33 -1.24 -21.60
CA TYR A 155 15.16 -2.44 -21.70
C TYR A 155 16.66 -2.14 -21.76
N THR A 156 17.08 -1.05 -22.43
CA THR A 156 18.49 -0.84 -22.76
C THR A 156 19.09 0.35 -22.01
N ASN A 157 18.34 1.44 -21.86
CA ASN A 157 18.85 2.68 -21.26
C ASN A 157 18.33 2.95 -19.84
N ASN A 158 17.21 2.35 -19.42
CA ASN A 158 16.71 2.47 -18.06
C ASN A 158 15.83 1.27 -17.63
N PRO A 159 16.45 0.10 -17.37
CA PRO A 159 15.70 -1.11 -17.04
C PRO A 159 14.97 -0.97 -15.71
N VAL A 160 13.68 -1.31 -15.72
CA VAL A 160 12.94 -1.53 -14.47
C VAL A 160 13.50 -2.78 -13.83
N THR A 161 14.31 -2.63 -12.78
CA THR A 161 14.77 -3.76 -11.98
C THR A 161 13.67 -4.23 -11.04
N ALA A 162 13.83 -5.42 -10.45
CA ALA A 162 12.91 -5.92 -9.43
C ALA A 162 12.74 -4.93 -8.26
N THR A 163 13.83 -4.27 -7.85
CA THR A 163 13.82 -3.22 -6.84
C THR A 163 12.99 -2.00 -7.26
N VAL A 164 13.11 -1.54 -8.51
CA VAL A 164 12.33 -0.40 -9.02
C VAL A 164 10.85 -0.75 -9.10
N LEU A 165 10.51 -1.91 -9.68
CA LEU A 165 9.14 -2.40 -9.75
C LEU A 165 8.50 -2.45 -8.36
N THR A 166 9.16 -3.13 -7.42
CA THR A 166 8.62 -3.31 -6.07
C THR A 166 8.58 -2.01 -5.28
N THR A 167 9.44 -1.04 -5.57
CA THR A 167 9.34 0.32 -5.02
C THR A 167 8.05 0.98 -5.47
N VAL A 168 7.76 0.97 -6.76
CA VAL A 168 6.53 1.57 -7.32
C VAL A 168 5.28 0.86 -6.77
N LEU A 169 5.26 -0.48 -6.79
CA LEU A 169 4.14 -1.26 -6.25
C LEU A 169 3.96 -1.09 -4.74
N SER A 170 5.05 -0.89 -3.98
CA SER A 170 4.98 -0.67 -2.53
C SER A 170 4.46 0.72 -2.17
N ASN A 171 4.71 1.73 -3.00
CA ASN A 171 4.19 3.06 -2.74
C ASN A 171 2.66 3.10 -2.91
N ASP A 172 2.12 2.38 -3.90
CA ASP A 172 0.67 2.27 -4.18
C ASP A 172 -0.05 3.63 -4.06
N VAL A 173 0.61 4.67 -4.57
CA VAL A 173 0.11 6.04 -4.62
C VAL A 173 -0.35 6.32 -6.05
N LEU A 174 -1.51 6.96 -6.18
CA LEU A 174 -1.98 7.53 -7.44
C LEU A 174 -0.96 8.50 -8.04
N GLU A 175 -0.44 8.19 -9.21
CA GLU A 175 0.21 9.19 -10.04
C GLU A 175 -0.86 9.93 -10.85
N VAL A 176 -1.04 11.23 -10.61
CA VAL A 176 -2.00 12.02 -11.39
C VAL A 176 -1.43 12.23 -12.79
N ALA A 177 -2.10 11.72 -13.81
CA ALA A 177 -1.83 12.06 -15.19
C ALA A 177 -2.80 13.15 -15.66
N PRO A 178 -2.40 14.44 -15.73
CA PRO A 178 -3.34 15.56 -15.88
C PRO A 178 -4.12 15.56 -17.20
N ASN A 179 -3.56 14.92 -18.24
CA ASN A 179 -4.11 14.93 -19.61
C ASN A 179 -4.18 13.51 -20.21
N LEU A 180 -4.01 12.46 -19.41
CA LEU A 180 -4.05 11.06 -19.89
C LEU A 180 -5.15 10.28 -19.16
N PRO A 181 -5.64 9.18 -19.74
CA PRO A 181 -6.63 8.34 -19.09
C PRO A 181 -6.14 7.82 -17.73
N THR A 182 -7.05 7.82 -16.76
CA THR A 182 -6.92 7.12 -15.47
C THR A 182 -7.04 5.62 -15.73
N THR A 183 -5.93 4.87 -15.67
CA THR A 183 -5.92 3.42 -15.87
C THR A 183 -4.83 2.76 -15.04
N TYR A 184 -5.07 1.52 -14.64
CA TYR A 184 -4.10 0.72 -13.91
C TYR A 184 -2.94 0.38 -14.84
N PHE A 185 -3.27 0.01 -16.07
CA PHE A 185 -2.27 -0.26 -17.09
C PHE A 185 -2.87 -0.27 -18.50
N ASN A 186 -2.23 0.45 -19.40
CA ASN A 186 -2.43 0.40 -20.83
C ASN A 186 -1.06 0.32 -21.49
N GLY A 187 -0.77 -0.81 -22.14
CA GLY A 187 0.51 -1.06 -22.80
C GLY A 187 0.73 -0.27 -24.08
N GLY A 188 -0.20 0.61 -24.50
CA GLY A 188 -0.07 1.36 -25.74
C GLY A 188 -0.05 0.43 -26.95
N SER A 189 0.69 0.81 -27.99
CA SER A 189 0.81 0.02 -29.23
C SER A 189 2.26 -0.26 -29.63
N GLY A 190 2.49 -1.41 -30.25
CA GLY A 190 3.74 -1.71 -30.93
C GLY A 190 4.90 -2.08 -29.99
N ALA A 191 4.74 -3.13 -29.18
CA ALA A 191 5.86 -3.79 -28.50
C ALA A 191 7.07 -3.93 -29.46
N PRO A 192 8.30 -3.58 -29.06
CA PRO A 192 8.73 -3.21 -27.70
C PRO A 192 8.69 -1.70 -27.39
N ASN A 193 8.17 -0.85 -28.29
CA ASN A 193 8.24 0.61 -28.14
C ASN A 193 7.04 1.22 -27.41
N TYR A 194 5.97 0.43 -27.25
CA TYR A 194 4.81 0.73 -26.39
C TYR A 194 4.31 2.18 -26.48
N ASP A 195 4.13 2.67 -27.71
CA ASP A 195 3.75 4.04 -27.99
C ASP A 195 2.38 4.35 -27.37
N GLY A 196 2.33 5.43 -26.58
CA GLY A 196 1.16 5.83 -25.81
C GLY A 196 0.89 4.96 -24.57
N ALA A 197 1.87 4.19 -24.08
CA ALA A 197 1.72 3.45 -22.83
C ALA A 197 1.51 4.40 -21.65
N VAL A 198 0.54 4.04 -20.81
CA VAL A 198 0.16 4.76 -19.59
C VAL A 198 -0.19 3.72 -18.56
N GLY A 199 0.35 3.82 -17.35
CA GLY A 199 0.02 2.90 -16.27
C GLY A 199 0.20 3.55 -14.92
N LEU A 200 -0.44 2.97 -13.92
CA LEU A 200 -0.36 3.37 -12.51
C LEU A 200 -0.89 4.80 -12.25
N THR A 201 -1.72 5.30 -13.16
CA THR A 201 -2.36 6.63 -13.06
C THR A 201 -3.79 6.57 -12.52
N GLY A 202 -4.31 5.35 -12.42
CA GLY A 202 -5.72 5.10 -12.19
C GLY A 202 -6.07 3.65 -12.02
N ARG A 203 -7.37 3.40 -11.90
CA ARG A 203 -7.97 2.18 -12.38
C ARG A 203 -9.35 2.50 -12.94
N THR A 204 -9.66 1.94 -14.09
CA THR A 204 -11.02 1.86 -14.58
C THR A 204 -11.69 0.62 -13.99
N PRO A 205 -13.02 0.56 -13.90
CA PRO A 205 -13.70 -0.67 -13.49
C PRO A 205 -13.50 -1.85 -14.47
N GLN A 206 -12.96 -1.59 -15.66
CA GLN A 206 -12.60 -2.61 -16.65
C GLN A 206 -11.15 -3.12 -16.50
N ASP A 207 -10.34 -2.48 -15.67
CA ASP A 207 -8.93 -2.88 -15.52
C ASP A 207 -8.84 -4.16 -14.69
N ASP A 208 -8.25 -5.19 -15.29
CA ASP A 208 -7.91 -6.42 -14.59
C ASP A 208 -6.60 -6.25 -13.82
N VAL A 209 -6.73 -5.79 -12.58
CA VAL A 209 -5.59 -5.49 -11.70
C VAL A 209 -4.72 -6.73 -11.46
N ILE A 210 -5.30 -7.93 -11.41
CA ILE A 210 -4.55 -9.16 -11.13
C ILE A 210 -3.72 -9.56 -12.34
N ASP A 211 -4.35 -9.68 -13.51
CA ASP A 211 -3.65 -10.06 -14.74
C ASP A 211 -2.54 -9.06 -15.06
N VAL A 212 -2.82 -7.76 -14.94
CA VAL A 212 -1.79 -6.73 -15.11
C VAL A 212 -0.66 -6.89 -14.11
N SER A 213 -0.95 -7.09 -12.81
CA SER A 213 0.10 -7.30 -11.80
C SER A 213 0.96 -8.51 -12.14
N LEU A 214 0.36 -9.60 -12.58
CA LEU A 214 1.03 -10.83 -12.99
C LEU A 214 1.89 -10.63 -14.24
N ILE A 215 1.40 -9.89 -15.25
CA ILE A 215 2.17 -9.49 -16.43
C ILE A 215 3.40 -8.66 -16.02
N LEU A 216 3.24 -7.71 -15.10
CA LEU A 216 4.37 -6.91 -14.62
C LEU A 216 5.41 -7.74 -13.87
N LEU A 217 4.99 -8.77 -13.12
CA LEU A 217 5.89 -9.60 -12.32
C LEU A 217 6.58 -10.71 -13.14
N PHE A 218 5.90 -11.28 -14.15
CA PHE A 218 6.33 -12.50 -14.85
C PHE A 218 6.37 -12.37 -16.38
N GLY A 219 5.74 -11.36 -16.95
CA GLY A 219 5.57 -11.20 -18.40
C GLY A 219 6.84 -10.73 -19.12
N GLY A 220 7.85 -10.24 -18.40
CA GLY A 220 9.08 -9.74 -19.00
C GLY A 220 8.83 -8.61 -20.00
N GLY A 221 9.68 -8.51 -21.02
CA GLY A 221 9.69 -7.36 -21.90
C GLY A 221 8.59 -7.28 -22.96
N ASP A 222 8.00 -8.41 -23.33
CA ASP A 222 6.86 -8.46 -24.25
C ASP A 222 5.51 -8.64 -23.53
N GLY A 223 5.55 -8.73 -22.20
CA GLY A 223 4.40 -9.03 -21.35
C GLY A 223 3.90 -10.48 -21.47
N ALA A 224 4.59 -11.33 -22.23
CA ALA A 224 4.13 -12.66 -22.58
C ALA A 224 5.06 -13.78 -22.10
N ARG A 225 6.28 -13.52 -21.60
CA ARG A 225 7.32 -14.53 -21.29
C ARG A 225 6.83 -15.84 -20.64
N PHE A 226 5.86 -15.79 -19.72
CA PHE A 226 5.27 -16.97 -19.06
C PHE A 226 3.74 -16.99 -19.18
N SER A 227 3.24 -17.01 -20.42
CA SER A 227 1.81 -16.88 -20.74
C SER A 227 1.19 -18.18 -21.30
N GLY A 228 1.78 -19.33 -20.99
CA GLY A 228 1.28 -20.62 -21.48
C GLY A 228 1.71 -20.98 -22.90
N GLN A 229 2.91 -20.56 -23.31
CA GLN A 229 3.43 -20.86 -24.64
C GLN A 229 3.57 -22.36 -24.88
N ASP A 230 3.17 -22.75 -26.09
CA ASP A 230 3.47 -24.03 -26.73
C ASP A 230 4.75 -23.82 -27.56
N THR A 231 5.86 -24.36 -27.09
CA THR A 231 7.20 -24.13 -27.66
C THR A 231 7.54 -25.14 -28.76
N ASP A 232 6.90 -26.30 -28.78
CA ASP A 232 7.11 -27.35 -29.79
C ASP A 232 5.98 -27.46 -30.83
N ASN A 233 4.93 -26.65 -30.68
CA ASN A 233 3.72 -26.60 -31.50
C ASN A 233 2.94 -27.93 -31.53
N ASP A 234 2.94 -28.70 -30.44
CA ASP A 234 2.17 -29.93 -30.31
C ASP A 234 0.70 -29.70 -29.93
N GLY A 235 0.31 -28.46 -29.66
CA GLY A 235 -1.02 -28.05 -29.24
C GLY A 235 -1.23 -28.05 -27.73
N MET A 236 -0.20 -28.33 -26.93
CA MET A 236 -0.19 -28.30 -25.47
C MET A 236 0.77 -27.22 -24.98
N ALA A 237 0.41 -26.54 -23.89
CA ALA A 237 1.29 -25.53 -23.31
C ALA A 237 2.48 -26.21 -22.60
N ASP A 238 3.69 -25.82 -22.99
CA ASP A 238 4.94 -26.26 -22.36
C ASP A 238 5.29 -25.39 -21.15
N LEU A 239 4.98 -24.10 -21.23
CA LEU A 239 5.22 -23.13 -20.17
C LEU A 239 3.95 -22.96 -19.32
N PRO A 240 4.08 -22.64 -18.02
CA PRO A 240 2.92 -22.25 -17.22
C PRO A 240 2.38 -20.89 -17.66
N ARG A 241 1.13 -20.64 -17.29
CA ARG A 241 0.49 -19.34 -17.42
C ARG A 241 0.58 -18.59 -16.08
N LEU A 242 1.61 -17.77 -15.94
CA LEU A 242 1.89 -16.93 -14.76
C LEU A 242 1.50 -15.47 -14.97
N THR A 243 1.06 -15.09 -16.17
CA THR A 243 0.62 -13.74 -16.56
C THR A 243 -0.89 -13.53 -16.45
N SER A 244 -1.65 -14.54 -16.02
CA SER A 244 -3.11 -14.42 -15.85
C SER A 244 -3.62 -15.35 -14.75
N ASP A 245 -4.58 -14.87 -13.96
CA ASP A 245 -5.28 -15.67 -12.95
C ASP A 245 -6.42 -16.52 -13.54
N GLY A 246 -6.75 -16.29 -14.81
CA GLY A 246 -7.80 -16.99 -15.55
C GLY A 246 -9.22 -16.60 -15.16
N VAL A 247 -9.41 -15.48 -14.45
CA VAL A 247 -10.69 -14.96 -14.00
C VAL A 247 -11.03 -13.69 -14.77
N GLY A 248 -12.00 -13.79 -15.68
CA GLY A 248 -12.49 -12.61 -16.41
C GLY A 248 -13.47 -11.75 -15.60
N LEU A 249 -13.75 -10.55 -16.13
CA LEU A 249 -14.84 -9.69 -15.68
C LEU A 249 -16.19 -10.42 -15.77
N THR A 250 -16.86 -10.58 -14.63
CA THR A 250 -18.19 -11.19 -14.55
C THR A 250 -19.34 -10.19 -14.55
N ALA A 251 -19.05 -8.92 -14.25
CA ALA A 251 -20.05 -7.86 -14.24
C ALA A 251 -20.05 -7.09 -15.56
N THR A 252 -21.24 -6.76 -16.08
CA THR A 252 -21.36 -5.81 -17.19
C THR A 252 -21.02 -4.40 -16.70
N VAL A 253 -19.95 -3.82 -17.20
CA VAL A 253 -19.53 -2.46 -16.86
C VAL A 253 -20.20 -1.46 -17.80
N GLY A 254 -21.04 -0.59 -17.26
CA GLY A 254 -21.74 0.46 -17.99
C GLY A 254 -20.90 1.72 -18.18
N THR A 255 -21.22 2.50 -19.21
CA THR A 255 -20.65 3.83 -19.44
C THR A 255 -21.46 4.96 -18.77
N THR A 256 -22.56 4.61 -18.12
CA THR A 256 -23.46 5.53 -17.41
C THR A 256 -23.72 5.03 -16.00
N PHE A 257 -23.86 5.95 -15.05
CA PHE A 257 -24.08 5.61 -13.64
C PHE A 257 -25.45 4.94 -13.43
N PRO A 258 -25.55 3.86 -12.62
CA PRO A 258 -24.45 3.17 -11.93
C PRO A 258 -23.57 2.38 -12.91
N TYR A 259 -22.25 2.57 -12.81
CA TYR A 259 -21.26 2.03 -13.76
C TYR A 259 -21.09 0.50 -13.69
N LEU A 260 -21.65 -0.16 -12.68
CA LEU A 260 -21.61 -1.61 -12.51
C LEU A 260 -23.03 -2.17 -12.58
N GLY A 261 -23.21 -3.16 -13.46
CA GLY A 261 -24.42 -3.98 -13.48
C GLY A 261 -24.54 -4.89 -12.25
N SER A 262 -25.70 -5.52 -12.10
CA SER A 262 -25.88 -6.55 -11.06
C SER A 262 -24.85 -7.67 -11.24
N PRO A 263 -24.27 -8.21 -10.15
CA PRO A 263 -23.43 -9.40 -10.23
C PRO A 263 -24.24 -10.56 -10.81
N GLU A 264 -23.62 -11.33 -11.71
CA GLU A 264 -24.18 -12.55 -12.31
C GLU A 264 -24.14 -13.76 -11.36
#